data_AF-A0A7Y2JDK3-F1
#
_entry.id   AF-A0A7Y2JDK3-F1
#
_cell.length_a   1.000
_cell.length_b   1.000
_cell.length_c   1.000
_cell.angle_alpha   90.00
_cell.angle_beta   90.00
_cell.angle_gamma   90.00
#
_symmetry.space_group_name_H-M   'P 1'
#
loop_
_entity.id
_entity.type
_entity.pdbx_description
1 polymer ?
#
loop_
_entity_poly.entity_id
_entity_poly.type
_entity_poly.pdbx_seq_one_letter_code
_entity_poly.pdbx_strand_id
1 'polypeptide(L)'
;MKTTPEMRRVAFPVSERLALTPVELAGFLKPTTYVFLALFLLAGVGPWVFSPSASLHRGLGASGVWLAGILSGAVITPVLLPWIPGRSFSGKGGLVGGCFAVFIAAFFWEALGVFQGMALLFALPVISSFAAMNFTGATPFTSPSGVEKEMRRAIPLQAAAVALAVILWVGSTFAG
;
A
#
# COMPACT_ATOMS: atom_id res chain seq x y z
N MET A 1 -26.59 -29.76 -21.45
CA MET A 1 -26.37 -29.71 -19.98
C MET A 1 -26.96 -28.43 -19.43
N LYS A 2 -27.81 -28.48 -18.40
CA LYS A 2 -28.35 -27.29 -17.71
C LYS A 2 -27.46 -26.96 -16.51
N THR A 3 -26.86 -25.77 -16.52
CA THR A 3 -26.02 -25.27 -15.43
C THR A 3 -26.90 -24.95 -14.21
N THR A 4 -26.69 -25.61 -13.07
CA THR A 4 -27.39 -25.28 -11.82
C THR A 4 -26.92 -23.93 -11.27
N PRO A 5 -27.73 -23.23 -10.44
CA PRO A 5 -27.38 -21.94 -9.87
C PRO A 5 -26.10 -21.97 -9.02
N GLU A 6 -25.82 -23.06 -8.31
CA GLU A 6 -24.58 -23.22 -7.53
C GLU A 6 -23.34 -23.26 -8.43
N MET A 7 -23.44 -23.84 -9.63
CA MET A 7 -22.32 -23.89 -10.60
C MET A 7 -21.96 -22.52 -11.21
N ARG A 8 -22.72 -21.46 -10.92
CA ARG A 8 -22.45 -20.08 -11.41
C ARG A 8 -21.77 -19.18 -10.38
N ARG A 9 -21.62 -19.61 -9.12
CA ARG A 9 -21.06 -18.77 -8.05
C ARG A 9 -19.83 -19.46 -7.43
N VAL A 10 -18.66 -18.87 -7.66
CA VAL A 10 -17.47 -19.21 -6.88
C VAL A 10 -17.63 -18.57 -5.51
N ALA A 11 -17.84 -19.40 -4.48
CA ALA A 11 -17.72 -18.94 -3.11
C ALA A 11 -16.23 -18.63 -2.89
N PHE A 12 -15.89 -17.36 -2.62
CA PHE A 12 -14.51 -16.94 -2.37
C PHE A 12 -14.35 -16.63 -0.87
N PRO A 13 -14.34 -17.66 0.01
CA PRO A 13 -14.26 -17.49 1.47
C PRO A 13 -12.92 -16.92 1.92
N VAL A 14 -12.85 -16.51 3.19
CA VAL A 14 -11.63 -15.94 3.80
C VAL A 14 -10.47 -16.94 3.76
N SER A 15 -10.73 -18.24 3.89
CA SER A 15 -9.70 -19.28 3.82
C SER A 15 -8.99 -19.32 2.46
N GLU A 16 -9.73 -19.24 1.35
CA GLU A 16 -9.15 -19.18 0.00
C GLU A 16 -8.34 -17.91 -0.22
N ARG A 17 -8.81 -16.77 0.32
CA ARG A 17 -8.09 -15.49 0.25
C ARG A 17 -6.75 -15.55 0.97
N LEU A 18 -6.75 -16.10 2.18
CA LEU A 18 -5.54 -16.24 2.99
C LEU A 18 -4.58 -17.28 2.40
N ALA A 19 -5.08 -18.29 1.70
CA ALA A 19 -4.23 -19.24 0.98
C ALA A 19 -3.48 -18.59 -0.19
N LEU A 20 -4.03 -17.52 -0.79
CA LEU A 20 -3.37 -16.74 -1.85
C LEU A 20 -2.37 -15.72 -1.30
N THR A 21 -2.56 -15.22 -0.08
CA THR A 21 -1.69 -14.21 0.55
C THR A 21 -0.19 -14.53 0.49
N PRO A 22 0.30 -15.76 0.73
CA PRO A 22 1.73 -16.08 0.62
C PRO A 22 2.29 -15.85 -0.78
N VAL A 23 1.53 -16.20 -1.82
CA VAL A 23 1.94 -16.02 -3.23
C VAL A 23 2.02 -14.52 -3.55
N GLU A 24 1.05 -13.75 -3.08
CA GLU A 24 1.02 -12.30 -3.27
C GLU A 24 2.19 -11.61 -2.56
N LEU A 25 2.47 -11.98 -1.30
CA LEU A 25 3.63 -11.47 -0.56
C LEU A 25 4.96 -11.87 -1.21
N ALA A 26 5.06 -13.07 -1.76
CA ALA A 26 6.24 -13.49 -2.52
C ALA A 26 6.47 -12.60 -3.75
N GLY A 27 5.40 -12.15 -4.41
CA GLY A 27 5.46 -11.17 -5.50
C GLY A 27 6.08 -9.82 -5.09
N PHE A 28 5.94 -9.44 -3.82
CA PHE A 28 6.52 -8.20 -3.28
C PHE A 28 7.96 -8.31 -2.81
N LEU A 29 8.55 -9.50 -2.71
CA LEU A 29 9.92 -9.66 -2.19
C LEU A 29 10.96 -8.91 -3.04
N LYS A 30 10.95 -9.13 -4.37
CA LYS A 30 11.89 -8.44 -5.28
C LYS A 30 11.68 -6.92 -5.28
N PRO A 31 10.44 -6.39 -5.48
CA PRO A 31 10.19 -4.95 -5.37
C PRO A 31 10.63 -4.36 -4.04
N THR A 32 10.36 -5.05 -2.92
CA THR A 32 10.70 -4.58 -1.57
C THR A 32 12.20 -4.39 -1.40
N THR A 33 13.03 -5.27 -1.95
CA THR A 33 14.49 -5.10 -1.90
C THR A 33 14.94 -3.81 -2.60
N TYR A 34 14.40 -3.51 -3.79
CA TYR A 34 14.72 -2.27 -4.50
C TYR A 34 14.17 -1.03 -3.79
N VAL A 35 12.97 -1.12 -3.22
CA VAL A 35 12.38 -0.03 -2.45
C VAL A 35 13.19 0.25 -1.19
N PHE A 36 13.64 -0.77 -0.46
CA PHE A 36 14.49 -0.58 0.73
C PHE A 36 15.81 0.08 0.39
N LEU A 37 16.44 -0.30 -0.72
CA LEU A 37 17.65 0.38 -1.19
C LEU A 37 17.36 1.86 -1.52
N ALA A 38 16.27 2.14 -2.24
CA ALA A 38 15.87 3.50 -2.57
C ALA A 38 15.56 4.34 -1.31
N LEU A 39 14.81 3.78 -0.34
CA LEU A 39 14.49 4.43 0.92
C LEU A 39 15.75 4.70 1.75
N PHE A 40 16.71 3.78 1.79
CA PHE A 40 17.98 3.98 2.49
C PHE A 40 18.79 5.14 1.89
N LEU A 41 18.88 5.20 0.56
CA LEU A 41 19.58 6.28 -0.16
C LEU A 41 18.86 7.63 0.06
N LEU A 42 17.54 7.67 -0.09
CA LEU A 42 16.75 8.88 0.11
C LEU A 42 16.75 9.36 1.57
N ALA A 43 16.73 8.44 2.53
CA ALA A 43 16.78 8.74 3.96
C ALA A 43 18.08 9.44 4.39
N GLY A 44 19.17 9.23 3.63
CA GLY A 44 20.45 9.87 3.90
C GLY A 44 20.53 11.30 3.40
N VAL A 45 19.66 11.69 2.47
CA VAL A 45 19.65 13.03 1.89
C VAL A 45 19.26 14.05 2.95
N GLY A 46 20.13 15.02 3.19
CA GLY A 46 19.91 16.08 4.16
C GLY A 46 20.83 17.29 3.93
N PRO A 47 20.87 18.25 4.86
CA PRO A 47 21.63 19.49 4.72
C PRO A 47 23.12 19.30 4.44
N TRP A 48 23.70 18.20 4.93
CA TRP A 48 25.11 17.85 4.76
C TRP A 48 25.35 16.85 3.60
N VAL A 49 24.49 16.89 2.58
CA VAL A 49 24.46 16.00 1.41
C VAL A 49 24.03 14.56 1.74
N PHE A 50 24.78 13.85 2.59
CA PHE A 50 24.46 12.47 2.96
C PHE A 50 24.89 12.11 4.39
N SER A 51 24.00 11.49 5.18
CA SER A 51 24.31 10.99 6.52
C SER A 51 23.91 9.51 6.69
N PRO A 52 24.87 8.58 6.87
CA PRO A 52 24.58 7.16 7.06
C PRO A 52 23.76 6.85 8.31
N SER A 53 23.95 7.60 9.40
CA SER A 53 23.17 7.42 10.63
C SER A 53 21.72 7.88 10.44
N ALA A 54 21.50 8.99 9.73
CA ALA A 54 20.17 9.44 9.35
C ALA A 54 19.49 8.45 8.38
N SER A 55 20.24 7.90 7.42
CA SER A 55 19.76 6.85 6.51
C SER A 55 19.19 5.67 7.26
N LEU A 56 19.87 5.19 8.29
CA LEU A 56 19.41 4.05 9.08
C LEU A 56 18.12 4.38 9.84
N HIS A 57 18.12 5.45 10.64
CA HIS A 57 16.94 5.76 11.46
C HIS A 57 15.70 6.11 10.63
N ARG A 58 15.84 7.01 9.64
CA ARG A 58 14.71 7.43 8.79
C ARG A 58 14.31 6.33 7.81
N GLY A 59 15.29 5.63 7.25
CA GLY A 59 15.08 4.51 6.34
C GLY A 59 14.30 3.38 7.01
N LEU A 60 14.64 3.03 8.26
CA LEU A 60 13.89 2.03 9.03
C LEU A 60 12.43 2.44 9.25
N GLY A 61 12.18 3.71 9.58
CA GLY A 61 10.82 4.24 9.70
C GLY A 61 10.02 4.13 8.39
N ALA A 62 10.61 4.56 7.28
CA ALA A 62 9.97 4.47 5.96
C ALA A 62 9.77 3.03 5.49
N SER A 63 10.72 2.13 5.77
CA SER A 63 10.57 0.69 5.53
C SER A 63 9.43 0.10 6.35
N GLY A 64 9.24 0.56 7.59
CA GLY A 64 8.08 0.19 8.41
C GLY A 64 6.76 0.60 7.77
N VAL A 65 6.67 1.81 7.22
CA VAL A 65 5.48 2.30 6.48
C VAL A 65 5.25 1.46 5.21
N TRP A 66 6.31 1.12 4.48
CA TRP A 66 6.22 0.24 3.30
C TRP A 66 5.66 -1.13 3.65
N LEU A 67 6.19 -1.78 4.68
CA LEU A 67 5.71 -3.09 5.14
C LEU A 67 4.27 -3.01 5.66
N ALA A 68 3.91 -1.97 6.42
CA ALA A 68 2.54 -1.76 6.89
C ALA A 68 1.57 -1.56 5.72
N GLY A 69 1.98 -0.82 4.67
CA GLY A 69 1.24 -0.67 3.43
C GLY A 69 1.00 -2.01 2.72
N ILE A 70 2.05 -2.83 2.55
CA ILE A 70 1.91 -4.16 1.96
C ILE A 70 0.99 -5.04 2.80
N LEU A 71 1.16 -5.09 4.12
CA LEU A 71 0.32 -5.94 4.98
C LEU A 71 -1.15 -5.50 4.97
N SER A 72 -1.41 -4.19 5.02
CA SER A 72 -2.78 -3.66 4.94
C SER A 72 -3.44 -3.97 3.59
N GLY A 73 -2.71 -3.84 2.48
CA GLY A 73 -3.23 -4.11 1.14
C GLY A 73 -3.32 -5.59 0.77
N ALA A 74 -2.30 -6.40 1.06
CA ALA A 74 -2.19 -7.79 0.63
C ALA A 74 -2.75 -8.81 1.64
N VAL A 75 -2.95 -8.41 2.91
CA VAL A 75 -3.48 -9.31 3.95
C VAL A 75 -4.82 -8.80 4.47
N ILE A 76 -4.85 -7.58 5.00
CA ILE A 76 -6.03 -7.05 5.69
C ILE A 76 -7.16 -6.75 4.70
N THR A 77 -6.86 -6.15 3.55
CA THR A 77 -7.88 -5.81 2.56
C THR A 77 -8.63 -7.04 2.04
N PRO A 78 -7.98 -8.15 1.62
CA PRO A 78 -8.68 -9.39 1.22
C PRO A 78 -9.59 -9.97 2.30
N VAL A 79 -9.15 -9.93 3.57
CA VAL A 79 -9.97 -10.36 4.70
C VAL A 79 -11.21 -9.47 4.82
N LEU A 80 -11.03 -8.15 4.68
CA LEU A 80 -12.10 -7.17 4.84
C LEU A 80 -13.01 -6.98 3.61
N LEU A 81 -12.65 -7.56 2.46
CA LEU A 81 -13.41 -7.46 1.19
C LEU A 81 -14.93 -7.64 1.29
N PRO A 82 -15.51 -8.56 2.11
CA PRO A 82 -16.96 -8.76 2.16
C PRO A 82 -17.69 -7.58 2.79
N TRP A 83 -17.02 -6.84 3.67
CA TRP A 83 -17.62 -5.74 4.44
C TRP A 83 -17.36 -4.38 3.81
N ILE A 84 -16.33 -4.25 2.97
CA ILE A 84 -16.02 -2.98 2.31
C ILE A 84 -16.85 -2.86 1.01
N PRO A 85 -17.76 -1.88 0.91
CA PRO A 85 -18.58 -1.68 -0.28
C PRO A 85 -17.74 -1.28 -1.50
N GLY A 86 -18.30 -1.50 -2.69
CA GLY A 86 -17.67 -1.14 -3.96
C GLY A 86 -16.98 -2.30 -4.69
N ARG A 87 -16.58 -2.03 -5.94
CA ARG A 87 -16.01 -3.03 -6.86
C ARG A 87 -14.49 -2.87 -7.09
N SER A 88 -13.95 -1.69 -6.80
CA SER A 88 -12.54 -1.36 -7.05
C SER A 88 -11.66 -1.86 -5.90
N PHE A 89 -10.63 -2.63 -6.22
CA PHE A 89 -9.63 -3.08 -5.25
C PHE A 89 -8.72 -1.96 -4.77
N SER A 90 -8.29 -1.08 -5.68
CA SER A 90 -7.48 0.10 -5.37
C SER A 90 -8.17 1.01 -4.36
N GLY A 91 -9.48 1.25 -4.50
CA GLY A 91 -10.25 2.03 -3.55
C GLY A 91 -10.35 1.37 -2.18
N LYS A 92 -10.58 0.05 -2.13
CA LYS A 92 -10.65 -0.71 -0.87
C LYS A 92 -9.32 -0.74 -0.14
N GLY A 93 -8.23 -1.05 -0.87
CA GLY A 93 -6.88 -1.03 -0.32
C GLY A 93 -6.48 0.36 0.17
N GLY A 94 -6.81 1.39 -0.62
CA GLY A 94 -6.59 2.79 -0.22
C GLY A 94 -7.34 3.17 1.04
N LEU A 95 -8.60 2.74 1.19
CA LEU A 95 -9.39 2.99 2.39
C LEU A 95 -8.78 2.31 3.63
N VAL A 96 -8.45 1.03 3.52
CA VAL A 96 -7.84 0.27 4.64
C VAL A 96 -6.51 0.91 5.03
N GLY A 97 -5.65 1.20 4.06
CA GLY A 97 -4.38 1.90 4.31
C GLY A 97 -4.59 3.31 4.87
N GLY A 98 -5.61 4.03 4.42
CA GLY A 98 -6.05 5.33 4.97
C GLY A 98 -6.34 5.25 6.47
N CYS A 99 -7.15 4.28 6.88
CA CYS A 99 -7.47 4.05 8.28
C CYS A 99 -6.22 3.76 9.11
N PHE A 100 -5.30 2.91 8.62
CA PHE A 100 -4.03 2.65 9.30
C PHE A 100 -3.12 3.88 9.36
N ALA A 101 -3.06 4.68 8.29
CA ALA A 101 -2.28 5.89 8.25
C ALA A 101 -2.77 6.92 9.28
N VAL A 102 -4.09 7.14 9.34
CA VAL A 102 -4.73 8.03 10.32
C VAL A 102 -4.52 7.50 11.73
N PHE A 103 -4.66 6.18 11.94
CA PHE A 103 -4.40 5.56 13.24
C PHE A 103 -2.95 5.83 13.68
N ILE A 104 -1.95 5.51 12.86
CA ILE A 104 -0.54 5.76 13.20
C ILE A 104 -0.29 7.26 13.43
N ALA A 105 -0.82 8.13 12.56
CA ALA A 105 -0.67 9.57 12.71
C ALA A 105 -1.26 10.06 14.05
N ALA A 106 -2.42 9.55 14.49
CA ALA A 106 -3.05 9.94 15.73
C ALA A 106 -2.22 9.59 16.98
N PHE A 107 -1.50 8.46 16.96
CA PHE A 107 -0.66 8.05 18.09
C PHE A 107 0.74 8.68 18.09
N PHE A 108 1.26 9.07 16.92
CA PHE A 108 2.64 9.52 16.76
C PHE A 108 2.76 10.95 16.21
N TRP A 109 1.68 11.74 16.21
CA TRP A 109 1.65 13.07 15.59
C TRP A 109 2.76 13.99 16.11
N GLU A 110 2.92 14.07 17.43
CA GLU A 110 3.93 14.91 18.07
C GLU A 110 5.37 14.53 17.68
N ALA A 111 5.60 13.23 17.41
CA ALA A 111 6.91 12.72 17.02
C ALA A 111 7.19 12.85 15.51
N LEU A 112 6.15 12.85 14.67
CA LEU A 112 6.28 12.90 13.21
C LEU A 112 6.46 14.34 12.70
N GLY A 113 5.84 15.32 13.35
CA GLY A 113 5.73 16.66 12.78
C GLY A 113 4.88 16.70 11.50
N VAL A 114 4.60 17.91 11.01
CA VAL A 114 3.58 18.11 9.96
C VAL A 114 3.96 17.42 8.65
N PHE A 115 5.17 17.64 8.14
CA PHE A 115 5.60 17.11 6.84
C PHE A 115 5.69 15.57 6.83
N GLN A 116 6.23 14.95 7.89
CA GLN A 116 6.32 13.50 7.97
C GLN A 116 4.95 12.85 8.20
N GLY A 117 4.08 13.49 9.00
CA GLY A 117 2.69 13.07 9.18
C GLY A 117 1.92 13.10 7.86
N MET A 118 2.06 14.17 7.07
CA MET A 118 1.46 14.23 5.73
C MET A 118 2.04 13.17 4.80
N ALA A 119 3.36 12.96 4.82
CA ALA A 119 3.99 11.91 4.02
C ALA A 119 3.43 10.52 4.34
N LEU A 120 3.23 10.21 5.63
CA LEU A 120 2.59 8.97 6.08
C LEU A 120 1.15 8.82 5.54
N LEU A 121 0.35 9.90 5.61
CA LEU A 121 -1.03 9.95 5.14
C LEU A 121 -1.17 9.77 3.62
N PHE A 122 -0.11 10.04 2.83
CA PHE A 122 -0.09 9.73 1.40
C PHE A 122 0.54 8.36 1.10
N ALA A 123 1.65 8.00 1.76
CA ALA A 123 2.41 6.80 1.46
C ALA A 123 1.62 5.52 1.76
N LEU A 124 1.14 5.36 3.00
CA LEU A 124 0.53 4.11 3.44
C LEU A 124 -0.73 3.74 2.65
N PRO A 125 -1.68 4.69 2.40
CA PRO A 125 -2.86 4.39 1.60
C PRO A 125 -2.52 4.00 0.17
N VAL A 126 -1.53 4.64 -0.44
CA VAL A 126 -1.14 4.35 -1.82
C VAL A 126 -0.46 3.00 -1.95
N ILE A 127 0.43 2.65 -1.02
CA ILE A 127 1.10 1.34 -1.00
C ILE A 127 0.07 0.24 -0.77
N SER A 128 -0.88 0.43 0.16
CA SER A 128 -1.99 -0.49 0.41
C SER A 128 -2.92 -0.62 -0.80
N SER A 129 -3.24 0.50 -1.44
CA SER A 129 -4.06 0.56 -2.66
C SER A 129 -3.42 -0.25 -3.78
N PHE A 130 -2.12 -0.07 -4.01
CA PHE A 130 -1.36 -0.81 -5.00
C PHE A 130 -1.28 -2.31 -4.64
N ALA A 131 -0.99 -2.64 -3.38
CA ALA A 131 -0.89 -4.02 -2.94
C ALA A 131 -2.21 -4.79 -3.04
N ALA A 132 -3.34 -4.14 -2.75
CA ALA A 132 -4.66 -4.74 -2.91
C ALA A 132 -5.01 -5.05 -4.37
N MET A 133 -4.45 -4.31 -5.34
CA MET A 133 -4.73 -4.55 -6.75
C MET A 133 -4.16 -5.86 -7.28
N ASN A 134 -3.17 -6.47 -6.63
CA ASN A 134 -2.67 -7.77 -7.08
C ASN A 134 -3.72 -8.89 -6.92
N PHE A 135 -4.65 -8.76 -5.97
CA PHE A 135 -5.77 -9.69 -5.82
C PHE A 135 -6.81 -9.59 -6.96
N THR A 136 -6.77 -8.55 -7.82
CA THR A 136 -7.72 -8.41 -8.94
C THR A 136 -7.69 -9.59 -9.91
N GLY A 137 -6.55 -10.28 -10.05
CA GLY A 137 -6.40 -11.46 -10.91
C GLY A 137 -6.86 -12.78 -10.30
N ALA A 138 -7.10 -12.83 -8.98
CA ALA A 138 -7.41 -14.06 -8.24
C ALA A 138 -8.86 -14.11 -7.74
N THR A 139 -9.66 -13.07 -7.98
CA THR A 139 -11.04 -12.98 -7.46
C THR A 139 -12.10 -12.97 -8.56
N PRO A 140 -13.31 -13.47 -8.28
CA PRO A 140 -14.44 -13.37 -9.21
C PRO A 140 -15.08 -11.96 -9.21
N PHE A 141 -14.50 -10.98 -8.52
CA PHE A 141 -15.12 -9.66 -8.31
C PHE A 141 -15.00 -8.73 -9.51
N THR A 142 -14.00 -8.93 -10.39
CA THR A 142 -13.70 -8.03 -11.52
C THR A 142 -13.43 -8.81 -12.80
N SER A 143 -13.94 -8.33 -13.95
CA SER A 143 -13.57 -8.85 -15.27
C SER A 143 -12.23 -8.27 -15.73
N PRO A 144 -11.51 -8.90 -16.68
CA PRO A 144 -10.24 -8.36 -17.21
C PRO A 144 -10.36 -6.91 -17.71
N SER A 145 -11.45 -6.59 -18.41
CA SER A 145 -11.75 -5.22 -18.86
C SER A 145 -12.06 -4.24 -17.71
N GLY A 146 -12.63 -4.75 -16.60
CA GLY A 146 -12.85 -3.97 -15.39
C GLY A 146 -11.53 -3.64 -14.68
N VAL A 147 -10.64 -4.62 -14.58
CA VAL A 147 -9.29 -4.45 -14.00
C VAL A 147 -8.47 -3.46 -14.81
N GLU A 148 -8.47 -3.57 -16.14
CA GLU A 148 -7.75 -2.63 -17.00
C GLU A 148 -8.23 -1.18 -16.81
N LYS A 149 -9.56 -0.98 -16.75
CA LYS A 149 -10.17 0.33 -16.50
C LYS A 149 -9.80 0.88 -15.12
N GLU A 150 -9.74 0.01 -14.12
CA GLU A 150 -9.30 0.38 -12.78
C GLU A 150 -7.82 0.79 -12.77
N MET A 151 -6.94 -0.02 -13.35
CA MET A 151 -5.49 0.25 -13.43
C MET A 151 -5.18 1.57 -14.15
N ARG A 152 -5.84 1.83 -15.28
CA ARG A 152 -5.66 3.08 -16.05
C ARG A 152 -5.99 4.34 -15.24
N ARG A 153 -6.84 4.23 -14.22
CA ARG A 153 -7.22 5.35 -13.34
C ARG A 153 -6.40 5.38 -12.05
N ALA A 154 -6.19 4.21 -11.43
CA ALA A 154 -5.54 4.10 -10.14
C ALA A 154 -4.03 4.36 -10.23
N ILE A 155 -3.34 3.80 -11.22
CA ILE A 155 -1.87 3.88 -11.31
C ILE A 155 -1.36 5.33 -11.41
N PRO A 156 -1.92 6.21 -12.27
CA PRO A 156 -1.46 7.61 -12.32
C PRO A 156 -1.67 8.36 -11.00
N LEU A 157 -2.80 8.12 -10.32
CA LEU A 157 -3.10 8.74 -9.03
C LEU A 157 -2.18 8.22 -7.93
N GLN A 158 -1.93 6.92 -7.90
CA GLN A 158 -0.98 6.29 -6.98
C GLN A 158 0.45 6.82 -7.22
N ALA A 159 0.88 6.94 -8.48
CA ALA A 159 2.20 7.48 -8.81
C ALA A 159 2.35 8.94 -8.34
N ALA A 160 1.36 9.79 -8.58
CA ALA A 160 1.35 11.17 -8.11
C ALA A 160 1.40 11.25 -6.57
N ALA A 161 0.64 10.40 -5.89
CA ALA A 161 0.58 10.40 -4.43
C ALA A 161 1.85 9.81 -3.78
N VAL A 162 2.50 8.80 -4.37
CA VAL A 162 3.84 8.36 -3.94
C VAL A 162 4.85 9.48 -4.13
N ALA A 163 4.85 10.16 -5.28
CA ALA A 163 5.78 11.25 -5.53
C ALA A 163 5.62 12.38 -4.49
N LEU A 164 4.38 12.76 -4.18
CA LEU A 164 4.08 13.74 -3.14
C LEU A 164 4.55 13.25 -1.76
N ALA A 165 4.31 11.99 -1.41
CA ALA A 165 4.76 11.42 -0.14
C ALA A 165 6.29 11.46 0.00
N VAL A 166 7.02 11.12 -1.06
CA VAL A 166 8.49 11.18 -1.09
C VAL A 166 8.97 12.62 -0.94
N ILE A 167 8.38 13.58 -1.65
CA ILE A 167 8.73 15.01 -1.55
C ILE A 167 8.51 15.51 -0.12
N LEU A 168 7.37 15.19 0.50
CA LEU A 168 7.06 15.58 1.88
C LEU A 168 8.02 14.94 2.88
N TRP A 169 8.32 13.65 2.71
CA TRP A 169 9.20 12.91 3.61
C TRP A 169 10.65 13.37 3.52
N VAL A 170 11.19 13.56 2.31
CA VAL A 170 12.53 14.11 2.12
C VAL A 170 12.56 15.57 2.55
N GLY A 171 11.57 16.38 2.17
CA GLY A 171 11.46 17.79 2.57
C GLY A 171 11.44 18.00 4.08
N SER A 172 10.89 17.04 4.84
CA SER A 172 10.90 17.11 6.31
C SER A 172 12.29 17.07 6.94
N THR A 173 13.37 16.72 6.21
CA THR A 173 14.75 16.84 6.70
C THR A 173 15.26 18.28 6.72
N PHE A 174 14.65 19.16 5.92
CA PHE A 174 15.04 20.57 5.78
C PHE A 174 14.11 21.52 6.54
N ALA A 175 12.97 21.02 7.02
CA ALA A 175 11.96 21.80 7.73
C ALA A 175 12.13 21.77 9.27
N GLY A 176 13.26 21.27 9.76
CA GLY A 176 13.64 21.21 11.17
C GLY A 176 14.56 22.34 11.57
#